data_AF-A0A2U2C546-F1
#
_entry.id   AF-A0A2U2C546-F1
#
_cell.length_a   1.000
_cell.length_b   1.000
_cell.length_c   1.000
_cell.angle_alpha   90.00
_cell.angle_beta   90.00
_cell.angle_gamma   90.00
#
_symmetry.space_group_name_H-M   'P 1'
#
loop_
_entity.id
_entity.type
_entity.pdbx_description
1 polymer ?
#
loop_
_entity_poly.entity_id
_entity_poly.type
_entity_poly.pdbx_seq_one_letter_code
_entity_poly.pdbx_strand_id
1 'polypeptide(L)'
;MHKTPGWQNRLVAYLAAAGRERFVPGQHDCALFASGALAAMTAMEQRVEIMRGQAASQAVQLGRIEEGLAGVRTDINRLITSLERIR
;
A
#
# COMPACT_ATOMS: atom_id res chain seq x y z
N MET A 1 18.53 -12.56 -10.12
CA MET A 1 17.10 -12.95 -10.20
C MET A 1 16.82 -13.31 -11.64
N HIS A 2 16.33 -14.53 -11.92
CA HIS A 2 16.15 -15.01 -13.29
C HIS A 2 14.67 -15.12 -13.65
N LYS A 3 14.33 -14.69 -14.88
CA LYS A 3 12.97 -14.84 -15.41
C LYS A 3 12.78 -16.28 -15.87
N THR A 4 11.66 -16.88 -15.50
CA THR A 4 11.36 -18.27 -15.87
C THR A 4 10.75 -18.34 -17.28
N PRO A 5 10.95 -19.43 -18.04
CA PRO A 5 10.33 -19.57 -19.36
C PRO A 5 8.82 -19.29 -19.36
N GLY A 6 8.33 -18.61 -20.41
CA GLY A 6 6.94 -18.18 -20.50
C GLY A 6 6.51 -17.06 -19.53
N TRP A 7 7.46 -16.38 -18.89
CA TRP A 7 7.17 -15.28 -17.96
C TRP A 7 6.37 -14.15 -18.57
N GLN A 8 6.53 -13.90 -19.88
CA GLN A 8 5.82 -12.84 -20.59
C GLN A 8 4.31 -13.05 -20.50
N ASN A 9 3.85 -14.28 -20.76
CA ASN A 9 2.42 -14.60 -20.73
C ASN A 9 1.86 -14.46 -19.30
N ARG A 10 2.61 -14.91 -18.29
CA ARG A 10 2.21 -14.75 -16.88
C ARG A 10 2.18 -13.29 -16.47
N LEU A 11 3.15 -12.49 -16.89
CA LEU A 11 3.19 -11.06 -16.59
C LEU A 11 2.02 -10.33 -17.27
N VAL A 12 1.74 -10.60 -18.54
CA VAL A 12 0.61 -10.00 -19.25
C VAL A 12 -0.71 -10.37 -18.58
N ALA A 13 -0.89 -11.64 -18.20
CA ALA A 13 -2.08 -12.08 -17.45
C ALA A 13 -2.20 -11.35 -16.11
N TYR A 14 -1.09 -11.20 -15.38
CA TYR A 14 -1.03 -10.47 -14.12
C TYR A 14 -1.41 -8.99 -14.31
N LEU A 15 -0.81 -8.29 -15.28
CA LEU A 15 -1.09 -6.88 -15.55
C LEU A 15 -2.56 -6.66 -15.96
N ALA A 16 -3.11 -7.56 -16.78
CA ALA A 16 -4.51 -7.49 -17.18
C ALA A 16 -5.47 -7.69 -15.99
N ALA A 17 -5.13 -8.56 -15.03
CA ALA A 17 -5.89 -8.72 -13.80
C ALA A 17 -5.76 -7.50 -12.87
N ALA A 18 -4.53 -7.07 -12.60
CA ALA A 18 -4.23 -5.94 -11.74
C ALA A 18 -4.83 -4.62 -12.22
N GLY A 19 -4.89 -4.40 -13.55
CA GLY A 19 -5.51 -3.20 -14.14
C GLY A 19 -7.03 -3.12 -13.95
N ARG A 20 -7.69 -4.21 -13.54
CA ARG A 20 -9.13 -4.22 -13.21
C ARG A 20 -9.39 -4.01 -11.71
N GLU A 21 -8.36 -4.07 -10.88
CA GLU A 21 -8.49 -3.91 -9.43
C GLU A 21 -8.37 -2.45 -9.02
N ARG A 22 -9.12 -2.07 -7.98
CA ARG A 22 -9.05 -0.72 -7.42
C ARG A 22 -7.75 -0.58 -6.63
N PHE A 23 -7.05 0.54 -6.80
CA PHE A 23 -5.94 0.88 -5.92
C PHE A 23 -6.45 1.06 -4.49
N VAL A 24 -5.91 0.26 -3.57
CA VAL A 24 -6.20 0.32 -2.12
C VAL A 24 -4.86 0.17 -1.39
N PRO A 25 -4.44 1.16 -0.58
CA PRO A 25 -3.23 1.04 0.22
C PRO A 25 -3.21 -0.26 1.04
N GLY A 26 -2.12 -1.02 1.00
CA GLY A 26 -1.97 -2.27 1.73
C GLY A 26 -2.73 -3.48 1.16
N GLN A 27 -3.48 -3.32 0.05
CA GLN A 27 -4.17 -4.44 -0.62
C GLN A 27 -3.84 -4.52 -2.12
N HIS A 28 -3.71 -3.37 -2.79
CA HIS A 28 -3.29 -3.26 -4.19
C HIS A 28 -2.48 -1.97 -4.40
N ASP A 29 -1.44 -1.81 -3.60
CA ASP A 29 -0.51 -0.68 -3.68
C ASP A 29 0.69 -0.98 -4.60
N CYS A 30 1.58 -0.01 -4.77
CA CYS A 30 2.73 -0.14 -5.65
C CYS A 30 3.71 -1.25 -5.25
N ALA A 31 3.84 -1.54 -3.95
CA ALA A 31 4.73 -2.58 -3.44
C ALA A 31 4.13 -3.97 -3.69
N LEU A 32 2.82 -4.13 -3.42
CA LEU A 32 2.08 -5.35 -3.73
C LEU A 32 2.01 -5.60 -5.24
N PHE A 33 1.80 -4.54 -6.03
CA PHE A 33 1.81 -4.60 -7.48
C PHE A 33 3.16 -5.08 -8.04
N ALA A 34 4.25 -4.44 -7.60
CA ALA A 34 5.60 -4.83 -8.01
C ALA A 34 5.94 -6.26 -7.58
N SER A 35 5.52 -6.67 -6.38
CA SER A 35 5.74 -8.04 -5.89
C SER A 35 5.01 -9.07 -6.76
N GLY A 36 3.77 -8.80 -7.17
CA GLY A 36 2.99 -9.70 -8.04
C GLY A 36 3.58 -9.82 -9.45
N ALA A 37 4.06 -8.72 -10.02
CA ALA A 37 4.78 -8.75 -11.28
C ALA A 37 6.05 -9.60 -11.19
N LEU A 38 6.81 -9.45 -10.10
CA LEU A 38 8.02 -10.24 -9.84
C LEU A 38 7.71 -11.73 -9.66
N ALA A 39 6.59 -12.05 -8.99
CA ALA A 39 6.07 -13.41 -8.85
C ALA A 39 5.84 -14.06 -10.21
N ALA A 40 5.06 -13.37 -11.05
CA ALA A 40 4.69 -13.82 -12.39
C ALA A 40 5.94 -14.06 -13.25
N MET A 41 6.99 -13.27 -13.03
CA MET A 41 8.22 -13.35 -13.80
C MET A 41 9.19 -14.43 -13.36
N THR A 42 9.26 -14.77 -12.07
CA THR A 42 10.43 -15.46 -11.49
C THR A 42 10.11 -16.76 -10.74
N ALA A 43 8.82 -17.08 -10.52
CA ALA A 43 8.39 -18.22 -9.69
C ALA A 43 8.97 -18.22 -8.26
N MET A 44 9.44 -17.08 -7.75
CA MET A 44 9.94 -16.94 -6.38
C MET A 44 8.84 -16.53 -5.40
N GLU A 45 7.88 -17.43 -5.16
CA GLU A 45 6.72 -17.19 -4.28
C GLU A 45 7.12 -16.68 -2.88
N GLN A 46 8.21 -17.19 -2.29
CA GLN A 46 8.69 -16.75 -0.98
C GLN A 46 9.11 -15.26 -0.92
N ARG A 47 9.73 -14.73 -1.98
CA ARG A 47 10.16 -13.32 -1.99
C ARG A 47 8.98 -12.37 -2.15
N VAL A 48 7.97 -12.82 -2.89
CA VAL A 48 6.70 -12.11 -3.07
C VAL A 48 6.02 -12.00 -1.72
N GLU A 49 5.96 -13.09 -0.96
CA GLU A 49 5.33 -13.10 0.36
C GLU A 49 6.01 -12.14 1.35
N ILE A 50 7.35 -12.09 1.35
CA ILE A 50 8.10 -11.12 2.16
C ILE A 50 7.75 -9.67 1.77
N MET A 51 7.68 -9.37 0.47
CA MET A 51 7.31 -8.04 0.00
C MET A 51 5.86 -7.68 0.34
N ARG A 52 4.94 -8.66 0.33
CA ARG A 52 3.56 -8.44 0.76
C ARG A 52 3.48 -8.09 2.24
N GLY A 53 4.20 -8.82 3.10
CA GLY A 53 4.26 -8.50 4.53
C GLY A 53 4.82 -7.10 4.82
N GLN A 54 5.84 -6.68 4.05
CA GLN A 54 6.41 -5.33 4.17
C GLN A 54 5.43 -4.24 3.73
N ALA A 55 4.72 -4.43 2.62
CA ALA A 55 3.72 -3.49 2.13
C ALA A 55 2.56 -3.31 3.13
N ALA A 56 2.06 -4.42 3.70
CA ALA A 56 1.03 -4.38 4.73
C ALA A 56 1.48 -3.60 5.98
N SER A 57 2.72 -3.82 6.42
CA SER A 57 3.31 -3.07 7.55
C SER A 57 3.39 -1.56 7.27
N GLN A 58 3.79 -1.18 6.05
CA GLN A 58 3.84 0.23 5.64
C GLN A 58 2.45 0.87 5.57
N ALA A 59 1.44 0.15 5.08
CA ALA A 59 0.07 0.65 5.05
C ALA A 59 -0.50 0.90 6.45
N VAL A 60 -0.23 0.00 7.42
CA VAL A 60 -0.58 0.21 8.83
C VAL A 60 0.09 1.47 9.39
N GLN A 61 1.35 1.70 9.05
CA GLN A 61 2.08 2.87 9.53
C GLN A 61 1.54 4.18 8.95
N LEU A 62 1.12 4.19 7.69
CA LEU A 62 0.45 5.33 7.06
C LEU A 62 -0.90 5.63 7.74
N GLY A 63 -1.72 4.61 8.00
CA GLY A 63 -2.99 4.78 8.70
C GLY A 63 -2.83 5.41 10.09
N ARG A 64 -1.80 5.01 10.84
CA ARG A 64 -1.47 5.62 12.15
C ARG A 64 -1.08 7.10 12.03
N ILE A 65 -0.39 7.48 10.96
CA ILE A 65 -0.04 8.89 10.71
C ILE A 65 -1.31 9.69 10.39
N GLU A 66 -2.22 9.15 9.59
CA GLU A 66 -3.50 9.79 9.26
C GLU A 66 -4.37 10.00 10.51
N GLU A 67 -4.48 8.98 11.37
CA GLU A 67 -5.17 9.06 12.65
C GLU A 67 -4.54 10.12 13.57
N GLY A 68 -3.21 10.12 13.67
CA GLY A 68 -2.48 11.12 14.45
C GLY A 68 -2.73 12.55 13.94
N LEU A 69 -2.73 12.74 12.63
CA LEU A 69 -3.00 14.04 12.00
C LEU A 69 -4.43 14.51 12.25
N ALA A 70 -5.41 13.60 12.21
CA ALA A 70 -6.81 13.89 12.54
C ALA A 70 -6.97 14.30 14.02
N GLY A 71 -6.23 13.64 14.92
CA GLY A 71 -6.15 14.01 16.34
C GLY A 71 -5.60 15.42 16.53
N VAL A 72 -4.44 15.73 15.94
CA VAL A 72 -3.82 17.07 15.99
C VAL A 72 -4.76 18.15 15.47
N ARG A 73 -5.44 17.90 14.34
CA ARG A 73 -6.43 18.82 13.78
C ARG A 73 -7.57 19.09 14.77
N THR A 74 -8.05 18.05 15.45
CA THR A 74 -9.12 18.18 16.45
C THR A 74 -8.69 19.04 17.62
N ASP A 75 -7.46 18.86 18.11
CA ASP A 75 -6.91 19.64 19.21
C ASP A 75 -6.72 21.11 18.84
N ILE A 76 -6.22 21.40 17.63
CA ILE A 76 -6.13 22.77 17.11
C ILE A 76 -7.51 23.43 17.10
N ASN A 77 -8.54 22.73 16.61
CA ASN A 77 -9.91 23.28 16.59
C ASN A 77 -10.45 23.56 18.00
N ARG A 78 -10.15 22.70 18.98
CA ARG A 78 -10.52 22.95 20.38
C ARG A 78 -9.83 24.18 20.94
N LEU A 79 -8.55 24.37 20.62
CA LEU A 79 -7.79 25.54 21.06
C LEU A 79 -8.36 26.83 20.46
N ILE A 80 -8.65 26.85 19.16
CA ILE A 80 -9.29 27.99 18.48
C ILE A 80 -10.62 28.33 19.17
N THR A 81 -11.49 27.34 19.36
CA THR A 81 -12.80 27.52 20.00
C THR A 81 -12.66 28.06 21.43
N SER A 82 -11.64 27.61 22.17
CA SER A 82 -11.38 28.07 23.54
C SER A 82 -10.90 29.51 23.57
N LEU A 83 -10.03 29.90 22.62
CA LEU A 83 -9.55 31.28 22.48
C LEU A 83 -10.69 32.25 22.11
N GLU A 84 -11.61 31.84 21.24
CA GLU A 84 -12.80 32.62 20.88
C GLU A 84 -13.73 32.87 22.06
N ARG A 85 -13.78 31.96 23.04
CA ARG A 85 -14.67 32.08 24.21
C ARG A 85 -14.12 33.05 25.29
N ILE A 86 -12.83 33.32 25.28
CA ILE A 86 -12.16 34.18 26.27
C ILE A 86 -12.01 35.63 25.74
N ARG A 87 -12.36 35.84 24.47
CA ARG A 87 -12.42 37.16 23.82
C ARG A 87 -13.81 37.77 23.94
#